data_AF-A0A9P7C2B6-F1
#
_entry.id   AF-A0A9P7C2B6-F1
#
_cell.length_a   1.000
_cell.length_b   1.000
_cell.length_c   1.000
_cell.angle_alpha   90.00
_cell.angle_beta   90.00
_cell.angle_gamma   90.00
#
_symmetry.space_group_name_H-M   'P 1'
#
loop_
_entity.id
_entity.type
_entity.pdbx_description
1 polymer ?
#
loop_
_entity_poly.entity_id
_entity_poly.type
_entity_poly.pdbx_seq_one_letter_code
_entity_poly.pdbx_strand_id
1 'polypeptide(L)'
;MDAGNMLKPALARGELHCIGATTLDEYRKYIEKDAALERRFQKVLVDEPDVESTIAILRGLQERYEIHHGVEITDPAIVAAAELSHR
;
A
#
# COMPACT_ATOMS: atom_id res chain seq x y z
N MET A 1 -12.88 -23.65 -6.83
CA MET A 1 -13.62 -22.98 -5.73
C MET A 1 -13.10 -21.56 -5.71
N ASP A 2 -13.93 -20.57 -6.04
CA ASP A 2 -13.50 -19.16 -6.07
C ASP A 2 -13.51 -18.61 -4.65
N ALA A 3 -12.35 -18.18 -4.16
CA ALA A 3 -12.16 -17.68 -2.81
C ALA A 3 -13.12 -16.52 -2.49
N GLY A 4 -13.48 -15.70 -3.49
CA GLY A 4 -14.43 -14.61 -3.32
C GLY A 4 -15.82 -15.07 -2.87
N ASN A 5 -16.31 -16.19 -3.41
CA ASN A 5 -17.63 -16.72 -3.05
C ASN A 5 -17.66 -17.35 -1.66
N MET A 6 -16.50 -17.76 -1.14
CA MET A 6 -16.37 -18.27 0.23
C MET A 6 -16.39 -17.15 1.28
N LEU A 7 -15.89 -15.95 0.93
CA LEU A 7 -15.75 -14.82 1.86
C LEU A 7 -16.99 -13.92 1.91
N LYS A 8 -17.78 -13.86 0.82
CA LYS A 8 -19.00 -13.04 0.73
C LYS A 8 -19.97 -13.22 1.92
N PRO A 9 -20.28 -14.45 2.41
CA PRO A 9 -21.20 -14.61 3.52
C PRO A 9 -20.68 -14.00 4.83
N ALA A 10 -19.39 -14.20 5.14
CA ALA A 10 -18.77 -13.68 6.37
C ALA A 10 -18.65 -12.15 6.33
N LEU A 11 -18.30 -11.58 5.18
CA LEU A 11 -18.29 -10.13 4.95
C LEU A 11 -19.69 -9.52 5.07
N ALA A 12 -20.71 -10.18 4.54
CA ALA A 12 -22.08 -9.69 4.59
C ALA A 12 -22.65 -9.66 6.02
N ARG A 13 -22.25 -10.64 6.85
CA ARG A 13 -22.65 -10.73 8.27
C ARG A 13 -21.78 -9.90 9.22
N GLY A 14 -20.66 -9.35 8.74
CA GLY A 14 -19.71 -8.59 9.58
C GLY A 14 -18.87 -9.47 10.51
N GLU A 15 -18.78 -10.78 10.25
CA GLU A 15 -17.98 -11.74 11.02
C GLU A 15 -16.49 -11.69 10.64
N LEU A 16 -16.18 -11.09 9.48
CA LEU A 16 -14.83 -10.95 8.96
C LEU A 16 -14.50 -9.46 8.81
N HIS A 17 -13.47 -9.03 9.55
CA HIS A 17 -12.79 -7.76 9.32
C HIS A 17 -11.55 -8.01 8.48
N CYS A 18 -11.43 -7.33 7.35
CA CYS A 18 -10.25 -7.42 6.51
C CYS A 18 -9.92 -6.08 5.86
N ILE A 19 -8.66 -5.94 5.46
CA ILE A 19 -8.16 -4.84 4.64
C ILE A 19 -7.61 -5.47 3.37
N GLY A 20 -8.11 -5.01 2.22
CA GLY A 20 -7.58 -5.39 0.91
C GLY A 20 -6.62 -4.33 0.37
N ALA A 21 -5.64 -4.76 -0.40
CA ALA A 21 -4.76 -3.88 -1.16
C ALA A 21 -4.75 -4.34 -2.62
N THR A 22 -4.97 -3.41 -3.56
CA THR A 22 -5.06 -3.70 -4.99
C THR A 22 -4.76 -2.42 -5.77
N THR A 23 -4.45 -2.56 -7.06
CA THR A 23 -4.37 -1.42 -7.97
C THR A 23 -5.76 -0.90 -8.37
N LEU A 24 -5.85 0.33 -8.86
CA LEU A 24 -7.13 0.89 -9.32
C LEU A 24 -7.76 0.07 -10.45
N ASP A 25 -6.93 -0.49 -11.34
CA ASP A 25 -7.41 -1.26 -12.49
C ASP A 25 -7.96 -2.62 -12.08
N GLU A 26 -7.31 -3.29 -11.14
CA GLU A 26 -7.81 -4.53 -10.55
C GLU A 26 -9.09 -4.29 -9.73
N TYR A 27 -9.16 -3.21 -8.97
CA TYR A 27 -10.39 -2.83 -8.25
C TYR A 27 -11.57 -2.68 -9.21
N ARG A 28 -11.39 -1.91 -10.31
CA ARG A 28 -12.42 -1.74 -11.36
C ARG A 28 -12.81 -3.05 -12.03
N LYS A 29 -11.83 -3.94 -12.24
CA LYS A 29 -12.05 -5.20 -12.96
C LYS A 29 -12.77 -6.24 -12.12
N TYR A 30 -12.46 -6.34 -10.83
CA TYR A 30 -12.85 -7.47 -9.98
C TYR A 30 -13.78 -7.11 -8.81
N ILE A 31 -13.67 -5.91 -8.26
CA ILE A 31 -14.47 -5.49 -7.08
C ILE A 31 -15.67 -4.65 -7.51
N GLU A 32 -15.44 -3.62 -8.33
CA GLU A 32 -16.49 -2.68 -8.77
C GLU A 32 -17.56 -3.35 -9.63
N LYS A 33 -17.21 -4.43 -10.35
CA LYS A 33 -18.18 -5.23 -11.11
C LYS A 33 -19.08 -6.13 -10.26
N ASP A 34 -18.72 -6.36 -8.99
CA ASP A 34 -19.48 -7.19 -8.06
C ASP A 34 -20.19 -6.31 -7.03
N ALA A 35 -21.48 -6.07 -7.24
CA ALA A 35 -22.29 -5.19 -6.40
C ALA A 35 -22.32 -5.58 -4.92
N ALA A 36 -22.06 -6.85 -4.58
CA ALA A 36 -22.00 -7.28 -3.18
C ALA A 36 -20.68 -6.88 -2.53
N LEU A 37 -19.56 -6.95 -3.26
CA LEU A 37 -18.24 -6.54 -2.76
C LEU A 37 -18.10 -5.02 -2.74
N GLU A 38 -18.54 -4.32 -3.79
CA GLU A 38 -18.47 -2.86 -3.90
C GLU A 38 -19.15 -2.16 -2.71
N ARG A 39 -20.28 -2.69 -2.21
CA ARG A 39 -21.01 -2.11 -1.07
C ARG A 39 -20.40 -2.44 0.29
N ARG A 40 -19.46 -3.38 0.36
CA ARG A 40 -18.87 -3.88 1.61
C ARG A 40 -17.46 -3.38 1.83
N PHE A 41 -16.76 -3.02 0.77
CA PHE A 41 -15.46 -2.35 0.86
C PHE A 41 -15.62 -0.85 0.74
N GLN A 42 -15.05 -0.12 1.70
CA GLN A 42 -14.83 1.31 1.53
C GLN A 42 -13.53 1.51 0.77
N LYS A 43 -13.60 2.21 -0.37
CA LYS A 43 -12.40 2.59 -1.13
C LYS A 43 -11.62 3.67 -0.37
N VAL A 44 -10.39 3.35 0.01
CA VAL A 44 -9.40 4.29 0.52
C VAL A 44 -8.35 4.47 -0.56
N LEU A 45 -8.26 5.67 -1.12
CA LEU A 45 -7.23 6.01 -2.10
C LEU A 45 -5.91 6.27 -1.36
N VAL A 46 -4.84 5.68 -1.86
CA VAL A 46 -3.48 5.87 -1.36
C VAL A 46 -2.65 6.30 -2.55
N ASP A 47 -2.28 7.57 -2.54
CA ASP A 47 -1.40 8.15 -3.55
C ASP A 47 0.06 7.96 -3.18
N GLU A 48 0.95 8.15 -4.14
CA GLU A 48 2.39 8.15 -3.88
C GLU A 48 2.77 9.29 -2.93
N PRO A 49 3.75 9.08 -2.02
CA PRO A 49 4.27 10.16 -1.20
C PRO A 49 4.97 11.19 -2.09
N ASP A 50 4.86 12.47 -1.74
CA ASP A 50 5.71 13.50 -2.34
C ASP A 50 7.18 13.30 -1.94
N VAL A 51 8.08 14.03 -2.62
CA VAL A 51 9.53 13.91 -2.41
C VAL A 51 9.91 14.21 -0.96
N GLU A 52 9.31 15.23 -0.34
CA GLU A 52 9.59 15.62 1.05
C GLU A 52 9.17 14.53 2.05
N SER A 53 7.98 13.96 1.86
CA SER A 53 7.46 12.83 2.65
C SER A 53 8.32 11.59 2.46
N THR A 54 8.77 11.32 1.22
CA THR A 54 9.68 10.21 0.92
C THR A 54 11.01 10.36 1.67
N ILE A 55 11.59 11.55 1.68
CA ILE A 55 12.81 11.84 2.45
C ILE A 55 12.58 11.57 3.94
N ALA A 56 11.45 12.02 4.50
CA ALA A 56 11.11 11.77 5.91
C ALA A 56 10.95 10.27 6.22
N ILE A 57 10.28 9.51 5.35
CA ILE A 57 10.13 8.06 5.47
C ILE A 57 11.49 7.37 5.43
N LEU A 58 12.35 7.72 4.47
CA LEU A 58 13.68 7.13 4.32
C LEU A 58 14.59 7.43 5.52
N ARG A 59 14.54 8.65 6.08
CA ARG A 59 15.22 9.00 7.34
C ARG A 59 14.76 8.12 8.49
N GLY A 60 13.45 7.85 8.59
CA GLY A 60 12.90 6.92 9.59
C GLY A 60 13.34 5.45 9.40
N LEU A 61 13.75 5.08 8.19
CA LEU A 61 14.24 3.73 7.86
C LEU A 61 15.77 3.62 7.84
N GLN A 62 16.50 4.73 7.97
CA GLN A 62 17.95 4.82 7.80
C GLN A 62 18.69 3.79 8.64
N GLU A 63 18.50 3.82 9.97
CA GLU A 63 19.19 2.92 10.91
C GLU A 63 18.97 1.44 10.54
N ARG A 64 17.76 1.08 10.11
CA ARG A 64 17.42 -0.29 9.72
C ARG A 64 18.20 -0.72 8.47
N TYR A 65 18.36 0.18 7.50
CA TYR A 65 19.13 -0.10 6.29
C TYR A 65 20.64 -0.13 6.56
N GLU A 66 21.14 0.77 7.38
CA GLU A 66 22.55 0.81 7.79
C GLU A 66 22.96 -0.51 8.48
N ILE A 67 22.16 -0.98 9.43
CA ILE A 67 22.39 -2.28 10.11
C ILE A 67 22.31 -3.43 9.12
N HIS A 68 21.29 -3.44 8.25
CA HIS A 68 21.08 -4.53 7.30
C HIS A 68 22.24 -4.66 6.29
N HIS A 69 22.80 -3.54 5.86
CA HIS A 69 23.83 -3.50 4.82
C HIS A 69 25.26 -3.32 5.37
N GLY A 70 25.43 -3.01 6.66
CA GLY A 70 26.74 -2.76 7.27
C GLY A 70 27.43 -1.53 6.72
N VAL A 71 26.66 -0.49 6.39
CA VAL A 71 27.15 0.78 5.82
C VAL A 71 26.57 1.95 6.59
N GLU A 72 27.21 3.12 6.46
CA GLU A 72 26.63 4.39 6.89
C GLU A 72 25.95 5.07 5.69
N ILE A 73 24.75 5.62 5.89
CA ILE A 73 23.98 6.32 4.87
C ILE A 73 23.92 7.79 5.27
N THR A 74 24.52 8.67 4.46
CA THR A 74 24.52 10.10 4.76
C THR A 74 23.17 10.74 4.40
N ASP A 75 22.77 11.79 5.12
CA ASP A 75 21.54 12.53 4.80
C ASP A 75 21.48 13.06 3.35
N PRO A 76 22.57 13.60 2.76
CA PRO A 76 22.58 13.97 1.35
C PRO A 76 22.31 12.78 0.40
N ALA A 77 22.71 11.57 0.76
CA ALA A 77 22.42 10.38 -0.04
C ALA A 77 20.93 10.02 -0.02
N ILE A 78 20.24 10.23 1.11
CA ILE A 78 18.79 10.03 1.23
C ILE A 78 18.04 11.03 0.36
N VAL A 79 18.41 12.31 0.44
CA VAL A 79 17.81 13.37 -0.39
C VAL A 79 18.01 13.06 -1.88
N ALA A 80 19.24 12.74 -2.27
CA ALA A 80 19.55 12.39 -3.66
C ALA A 80 18.78 11.16 -4.15
N ALA A 81 18.60 10.14 -3.30
CA ALA A 81 17.82 8.95 -3.65
C ALA A 81 16.36 9.29 -3.95
N ALA A 82 15.72 10.11 -3.11
CA ALA A 82 14.34 10.52 -3.32
C ALA A 82 14.17 11.39 -4.59
N GLU A 83 15.05 12.36 -4.81
CA GLU A 83 14.98 13.26 -5.97
C GLU A 83 15.26 12.55 -7.30
N LEU A 84 16.21 11.59 -7.32
CA LEU A 84 16.56 10.87 -8.54
C LEU A 84 15.51 9.82 -8.92
N SER A 85 14.82 9.23 -7.95
CA SER A 85 13.74 8.24 -8.20
C SER A 85 12.41 8.86 -8.62
N HIS A 86 12.20 10.16 -8.42
CA HIS A 86 10.98 10.87 -8.82
C HIS A 86 11.01 11.35 -10.29
N ARG A 87 12.15 11.26 -10.98
CA ARG A 87 12.33 11.68 -12.38
C ARG A 87 11.79 10.65 -13.36
#